data_AF-A0A7K2FHF2-F1
#
_entry.id   AF-A0A7K2FHF2-F1
#
_cell.length_a   1.000
_cell.length_b   1.000
_cell.length_c   1.000
_cell.angle_alpha   90.00
_cell.angle_beta   90.00
_cell.angle_gamma   90.00
#
_symmetry.space_group_name_H-M   'P 1'
#
loop_
_entity.id
_entity.type
_entity.pdbx_description
1 polymer ?
#
loop_
_entity_poly.entity_id
_entity_poly.type
_entity_poly.pdbx_seq_one_letter_code
_entity_poly.pdbx_strand_id
1 'polypeptide(L)'
;MATGPGAPAPPQPTMAALVPRVAAAFAAPHVEIDALCLTSVSLTLAVGEPLRQIHAGRLEPAKIDVRVLLPSRDIDLAFPAPADGRAAGHGAPVLRRRWLALRNAQAQVLRENLMALRTTHGVDVHVRFRALPFTPPVQLYLLGGSEALFAYYTLARLEREVGDEHLVVYDAEGTRAMLFAFERGAGPRDTAFVDQSRKWFEALWGTISSELVLTP
;
A
#
# COMPACT_ATOMS: atom_id res chain seq x y z
N MET A 1 -24.38 -6.52 -31.39
CA MET A 1 -24.47 -7.22 -30.08
C MET A 1 -23.93 -6.26 -29.03
N ALA A 2 -24.79 -5.72 -28.19
CA ALA A 2 -24.35 -4.94 -27.03
C ALA A 2 -23.75 -5.90 -26.01
N THR A 3 -22.46 -5.78 -25.73
CA THR A 3 -21.82 -6.42 -24.59
C THR A 3 -22.46 -5.83 -23.33
N GLY A 4 -23.20 -6.62 -22.57
CA GLY A 4 -23.61 -6.23 -21.22
C GLY A 4 -22.38 -5.87 -20.37
N PRO A 5 -22.53 -5.10 -19.28
CA PRO A 5 -21.42 -4.81 -18.39
C PRO A 5 -20.79 -6.14 -17.95
N GLY A 6 -19.53 -6.35 -18.34
CA GLY A 6 -18.81 -7.58 -18.08
C GLY A 6 -18.84 -7.91 -16.59
N ALA A 7 -19.01 -9.20 -16.26
CA ALA A 7 -18.98 -9.64 -14.88
C ALA A 7 -17.69 -9.11 -14.20
N PRO A 8 -17.78 -8.60 -12.95
CA PRO A 8 -16.62 -8.08 -12.27
C PRO A 8 -15.52 -9.15 -12.20
N ALA A 9 -14.29 -8.77 -12.52
CA ALA A 9 -13.16 -9.67 -12.44
C ALA A 9 -13.03 -10.23 -11.01
N PRO A 10 -12.75 -11.54 -10.85
CA PRO A 10 -12.55 -12.11 -9.52
C PRO A 10 -11.36 -11.44 -8.83
N PRO A 11 -11.35 -11.38 -7.48
CA PRO A 11 -10.19 -10.87 -6.76
C PRO A 11 -8.96 -11.71 -7.10
N GLN A 12 -7.79 -11.06 -7.13
CA GLN A 12 -6.51 -11.73 -7.41
C GLN A 12 -5.50 -11.39 -6.31
N PRO A 13 -4.41 -12.16 -6.17
CA PRO A 13 -3.32 -11.79 -5.26
C PRO A 13 -2.84 -10.36 -5.51
N THR A 14 -2.52 -9.62 -4.45
CA THR A 14 -2.19 -8.18 -4.52
C THR A 14 -1.13 -7.87 -5.57
N MET A 15 -0.06 -8.67 -5.66
CA MET A 15 0.98 -8.46 -6.66
C MET A 15 0.52 -8.70 -8.11
N ALA A 16 -0.49 -9.53 -8.34
CA ALA A 16 -1.06 -9.75 -9.67
C ALA A 16 -2.04 -8.63 -10.06
N ALA A 17 -2.88 -8.18 -9.12
CA ALA A 17 -3.89 -7.15 -9.38
C ALA A 17 -3.33 -5.73 -9.38
N LEU A 18 -2.43 -5.38 -8.45
CA LEU A 18 -2.02 -3.99 -8.23
C LEU A 18 -1.13 -3.45 -9.35
N VAL A 19 -0.18 -4.25 -9.84
CA VAL A 19 0.81 -3.84 -10.86
C VAL A 19 0.15 -3.27 -12.12
N PRO A 20 -0.78 -3.97 -12.82
CA PRO A 20 -1.40 -3.43 -14.02
C PRO A 20 -2.28 -2.20 -13.74
N ARG A 21 -2.90 -2.10 -12.57
CA ARG A 21 -3.75 -0.96 -12.20
C ARG A 21 -2.93 0.29 -11.91
N VAL A 22 -1.81 0.14 -11.20
CA VAL A 22 -0.86 1.23 -10.99
C VAL A 22 -0.25 1.67 -12.33
N ALA A 23 0.13 0.74 -13.20
CA ALA A 23 0.62 1.09 -14.54
C ALA A 23 -0.42 1.89 -15.35
N ALA A 24 -1.70 1.51 -15.30
CA ALA A 24 -2.78 2.24 -15.94
C ALA A 24 -2.98 3.64 -15.35
N ALA A 25 -2.86 3.80 -14.02
CA ALA A 25 -2.96 5.12 -13.37
C ALA A 25 -1.85 6.09 -13.84
N PHE A 26 -0.66 5.57 -14.12
CA PHE A 26 0.47 6.36 -14.62
C PHE A 26 0.35 6.80 -16.09
N ALA A 27 -0.64 6.31 -16.83
CA ALA A 27 -0.98 6.82 -18.15
C ALA A 27 -1.77 8.14 -18.11
N ALA A 28 -2.25 8.57 -16.94
CA ALA A 28 -2.91 9.86 -16.79
C ALA A 28 -1.89 11.01 -16.72
N PRO A 29 -2.22 12.21 -17.24
CA PRO A 29 -1.38 13.40 -17.08
C PRO A 29 -1.16 13.78 -15.61
N HIS A 30 -2.15 13.53 -14.75
CA HIS A 30 -2.06 13.67 -13.30
C HIS A 30 -2.32 12.32 -12.65
N VAL A 31 -1.28 11.76 -12.05
CA VAL A 31 -1.32 10.51 -11.31
C VAL A 31 -1.65 10.83 -9.85
N GLU A 32 -2.75 10.29 -9.34
CA GLU A 32 -3.12 10.37 -7.93
C GLU A 32 -3.20 8.96 -7.33
N ILE A 33 -2.42 8.70 -6.28
CA ILE A 33 -2.43 7.44 -5.55
C ILE A 33 -2.50 7.71 -4.05
N ASP A 34 -3.57 7.20 -3.43
CA ASP A 34 -3.67 7.14 -1.97
C ASP A 34 -3.58 5.69 -1.51
N ALA A 35 -2.71 5.40 -0.54
CA ALA A 35 -2.49 4.04 -0.07
C ALA A 35 -2.54 3.95 1.46
N LEU A 36 -3.19 2.91 1.98
CA LEU A 36 -3.15 2.53 3.38
C LEU A 36 -2.70 1.08 3.46
N CYS A 37 -1.58 0.82 4.15
CA CYS A 37 -0.96 -0.51 4.20
C CYS A 37 0.02 -0.62 5.39
N LEU A 38 0.56 -1.82 5.66
CA LEU A 38 1.53 -2.05 6.74
C LEU A 38 2.95 -1.54 6.45
N THR A 39 3.45 -1.73 5.22
CA THR A 39 4.87 -1.57 4.90
C THR A 39 5.16 -0.98 3.51
N SER A 40 4.14 -0.61 2.73
CA SER A 40 4.24 -0.17 1.32
C SER A 40 4.91 -1.11 0.31
N VAL A 41 5.38 -2.30 0.70
CA VAL A 41 6.07 -3.27 -0.18
C VAL A 41 5.38 -3.44 -1.54
N SER A 42 4.08 -3.73 -1.54
CA SER A 42 3.33 -3.97 -2.78
C SER A 42 3.27 -2.74 -3.69
N LEU A 43 3.10 -1.54 -3.12
CA LEU A 43 3.09 -0.30 -3.89
C LEU A 43 4.48 0.01 -4.46
N THR A 44 5.53 -0.15 -3.65
CA THR A 44 6.92 0.05 -4.06
C THR A 44 7.29 -0.84 -5.25
N LEU A 45 6.81 -2.09 -5.26
CA LEU A 45 7.00 -3.00 -6.39
C LEU A 45 6.13 -2.60 -7.60
N ALA A 46 4.86 -2.23 -7.37
CA ALA A 46 3.92 -1.89 -8.44
C ALA A 46 4.31 -0.64 -9.25
N VAL A 47 5.03 0.31 -8.64
CA VAL A 47 5.53 1.49 -9.38
C VAL A 47 6.71 1.17 -10.30
N GLY A 48 7.36 0.01 -10.18
CA GLY A 48 8.55 -0.33 -10.98
C GLY A 48 8.28 -0.33 -12.49
N GLU A 49 7.16 -0.90 -12.92
CA GLU A 49 6.78 -0.94 -14.33
C GLU A 49 6.49 0.45 -14.93
N PRO A 50 5.63 1.31 -14.34
CA PRO A 50 5.43 2.64 -14.89
C PRO A 50 6.69 3.50 -14.87
N LEU A 51 7.58 3.37 -13.88
CA LEU A 51 8.87 4.07 -13.88
C LEU A 51 9.74 3.67 -15.07
N ARG A 52 9.82 2.36 -15.36
CA ARG A 52 10.52 1.84 -16.54
C ARG A 52 9.91 2.38 -17.84
N GLN A 53 8.57 2.51 -17.89
CA GLN A 53 7.86 3.05 -19.05
C GLN A 53 8.14 4.55 -19.26
N ILE A 54 8.22 5.34 -18.19
CA ILE A 54 8.62 6.76 -18.25
C ILE A 54 10.06 6.90 -18.74
N HIS A 55 10.98 6.12 -18.19
CA HIS A 55 12.38 6.12 -18.66
C HIS A 55 12.53 5.69 -20.12
N ALA A 56 11.58 4.93 -20.65
CA ALA A 56 11.54 4.56 -22.06
C ALA A 56 10.78 5.56 -22.96
N GLY A 57 10.32 6.70 -22.41
CA GLY A 57 9.57 7.70 -23.16
C GLY A 57 8.18 7.24 -23.61
N ARG A 58 7.60 6.22 -22.97
CA ARG A 58 6.27 5.68 -23.32
C ARG A 58 5.15 6.21 -22.44
N LEU A 59 5.48 6.75 -21.27
CA LEU A 59 4.57 7.45 -20.37
C LEU A 59 5.19 8.80 -20.00
N GLU A 60 4.38 9.85 -20.00
CA GLU A 60 4.83 11.23 -19.76
C GLU A 60 3.84 11.96 -18.83
N PRO A 61 3.68 11.51 -17.56
CA PRO A 61 2.82 12.21 -16.62
C PRO A 61 3.40 13.60 -16.33
N ALA A 62 2.53 14.62 -16.29
CA ALA A 62 2.92 15.96 -15.91
C ALA A 62 3.05 16.10 -14.39
N LYS A 63 2.22 15.37 -13.64
CA LYS A 63 2.13 15.45 -12.18
C LYS A 63 1.90 14.09 -11.53
N ILE A 64 2.54 13.85 -10.39
CA ILE A 64 2.37 12.66 -9.55
C ILE A 64 2.17 13.06 -8.09
N ASP A 65 0.99 12.79 -7.54
CA ASP A 65 0.67 12.92 -6.12
C ASP A 65 0.50 11.52 -5.49
N VAL A 66 1.35 11.18 -4.52
CA VAL A 66 1.25 9.94 -3.75
C VAL A 66 1.13 10.25 -2.27
N ARG A 67 0.08 9.74 -1.62
CA ARG A 67 -0.12 9.81 -0.17
C ARG A 67 -0.18 8.41 0.42
N VAL A 68 0.61 8.15 1.45
CA VAL A 68 0.67 6.82 2.08
C VAL A 68 0.44 6.92 3.59
N LEU A 69 -0.55 6.18 4.08
CA LEU A 69 -0.80 5.93 5.50
C LEU A 69 -0.12 4.62 5.89
N LEU A 70 0.82 4.71 6.83
CA LEU A 70 1.55 3.58 7.39
C LEU A 70 1.38 3.55 8.91
N PRO A 71 1.48 2.39 9.59
CA PRO A 71 1.35 2.34 11.03
C PRO A 71 2.48 3.12 11.69
N SER A 72 2.18 3.85 12.76
CA SER A 72 3.17 4.59 13.54
C SER A 72 4.26 3.66 14.07
N ARG A 73 5.45 4.22 14.35
CA ARG A 73 6.52 3.45 15.01
C ARG A 73 6.26 3.27 16.50
N ASP A 74 5.37 4.07 17.07
CA ASP A 74 5.12 4.21 18.51
C ASP A 74 3.92 3.40 19.00
N ILE A 75 3.26 2.64 18.12
CA ILE A 75 2.14 1.77 18.49
C ILE A 75 2.62 0.37 18.84
N ASP A 76 1.83 -0.31 19.66
CA ASP A 76 1.89 -1.76 19.78
C ASP A 76 1.13 -2.38 18.61
N LEU A 77 1.85 -3.16 17.81
CA LEU A 77 1.27 -3.81 16.65
C LEU A 77 0.35 -4.95 17.07
N ALA A 78 -0.85 -5.00 16.50
CA ALA A 78 -1.69 -6.19 16.58
C ALA A 78 -1.06 -7.36 15.81
N PHE A 79 -0.29 -7.07 14.76
CA PHE A 79 0.52 -8.00 13.99
C PHE A 79 1.59 -7.24 13.16
N PRO A 80 2.74 -7.86 12.84
CA PRO A 80 3.19 -9.18 13.31
C PRO A 80 3.40 -9.22 14.83
N ALA A 81 3.01 -10.32 15.46
CA ALA A 81 3.15 -10.54 16.90
C ALA A 81 3.55 -12.00 17.21
N PRO A 82 4.29 -12.28 18.29
CA PRO A 82 4.59 -13.65 18.69
C PRO A 82 3.30 -14.45 18.94
N ALA A 83 3.24 -15.68 18.41
CA ALA A 83 2.08 -16.54 18.58
C ALA A 83 2.07 -17.26 19.94
N ASP A 84 3.23 -17.39 20.57
CA ASP A 84 3.41 -18.06 21.86
C ASP A 84 3.74 -17.05 22.96
N GLY A 85 2.96 -17.07 24.04
CA GLY A 85 3.10 -16.10 25.15
C GLY A 85 4.46 -16.14 25.85
N ARG A 86 5.19 -17.26 25.79
CA ARG A 86 6.56 -17.37 26.31
C ARG A 86 7.58 -16.61 25.46
N ALA A 87 7.34 -16.52 24.15
CA ALA A 87 8.16 -15.75 23.22
C ALA A 87 7.79 -14.25 23.21
N ALA A 88 6.69 -13.85 23.86
CA ALA A 88 6.24 -12.46 23.89
C ALA A 88 7.29 -11.50 24.48
N GLY A 89 8.02 -11.93 25.52
CA GLY A 89 9.02 -11.07 26.18
C GLY A 89 10.25 -10.75 25.32
N HIS A 90 10.66 -11.64 24.42
CA HIS A 90 11.94 -11.50 23.67
C HIS A 90 11.68 -11.33 22.16
N GLY A 91 10.71 -12.07 21.63
CA GLY A 91 10.34 -12.04 20.21
C GLY A 91 9.58 -10.77 19.79
N ALA A 92 8.76 -10.18 20.66
CA ALA A 92 7.98 -8.99 20.28
C ALA A 92 8.86 -7.77 19.93
N PRO A 93 9.89 -7.40 20.73
CA PRO A 93 10.82 -6.35 20.36
C PRO A 93 11.60 -6.63 19.06
N VAL A 94 11.99 -7.89 18.83
CA VAL A 94 12.73 -8.33 17.64
C VAL A 94 11.87 -8.22 16.39
N LEU A 95 10.62 -8.70 16.43
CA LEU A 95 9.65 -8.57 15.34
C LEU A 95 9.31 -7.12 15.04
N ARG A 96 9.09 -6.30 16.08
CA ARG A 96 8.83 -4.86 15.93
C ARG A 96 9.98 -4.15 15.23
N ARG A 97 11.24 -4.42 15.63
CA ARG A 97 12.44 -3.87 14.98
C ARG A 97 12.53 -4.27 13.51
N ARG A 98 12.33 -5.56 13.19
CA ARG A 98 12.34 -6.05 11.80
C ARG A 98 11.26 -5.42 10.94
N TRP A 99 10.02 -5.40 11.43
CA TRP A 99 8.90 -4.77 10.74
C TRP A 99 9.17 -3.28 10.49
N LEU A 100 9.68 -2.56 11.50
CA LEU A 100 9.96 -1.14 11.42
C LEU A 100 11.05 -0.85 10.37
N ALA A 101 12.12 -1.65 10.35
CA ALA A 101 13.17 -1.56 9.35
C ALA A 101 12.62 -1.79 7.93
N LEU A 102 11.80 -2.83 7.74
CA LEU A 102 11.18 -3.11 6.44
C LEU A 102 10.25 -1.97 6.00
N ARG A 103 9.36 -1.50 6.88
CA ARG A 103 8.44 -0.38 6.62
C ARG A 103 9.22 0.86 6.18
N ASN A 104 10.29 1.20 6.90
CA ASN A 104 11.07 2.41 6.61
C ASN A 104 11.82 2.28 5.29
N ALA A 105 12.50 1.16 5.07
CA ALA A 105 13.22 0.91 3.82
C ALA A 105 12.30 1.00 2.59
N GLN A 106 11.11 0.39 2.65
CA GLN A 106 10.19 0.34 1.52
C GLN A 106 9.53 1.69 1.23
N ALA A 107 9.19 2.46 2.27
CA ALA A 107 8.70 3.82 2.12
C ALA A 107 9.78 4.75 1.53
N GLN A 108 11.03 4.57 1.94
CA GLN A 108 12.16 5.36 1.47
C GLN A 108 12.47 5.04 0.00
N VAL A 109 12.54 3.77 -0.39
CA VAL A 109 12.70 3.34 -1.79
C VAL A 109 11.57 3.91 -2.67
N LEU A 110 10.31 3.84 -2.22
CA LEU A 110 9.18 4.41 -2.95
C LEU A 110 9.37 5.92 -3.18
N ARG A 111 9.73 6.67 -2.14
CA ARG A 111 9.97 8.10 -2.23
C ARG A 111 11.08 8.42 -3.22
N GLU A 112 12.25 7.82 -3.07
CA GLU A 112 13.41 8.12 -3.90
C GLU A 112 13.13 7.82 -5.38
N ASN A 113 12.53 6.66 -5.67
CA ASN A 113 12.20 6.27 -7.04
C ASN A 113 11.26 7.26 -7.73
N LEU A 114 10.23 7.75 -7.02
CA LEU A 114 9.29 8.73 -7.58
C LEU A 114 9.92 10.12 -7.68
N MET A 115 10.63 10.57 -6.64
CA MET A 115 11.24 11.90 -6.60
C MET A 115 12.35 12.07 -7.65
N ALA A 116 13.03 10.98 -8.02
CA ALA A 116 14.01 10.99 -9.10
C ALA A 116 13.43 11.47 -10.46
N LEU A 117 12.11 11.30 -10.70
CA LEU A 117 11.47 11.78 -11.92
C LEU A 117 11.44 13.31 -12.03
N ARG A 118 11.50 14.04 -10.91
CA ARG A 118 11.55 15.51 -10.93
C ARG A 118 12.80 16.02 -11.64
N THR A 119 13.94 15.40 -11.35
CA THR A 119 15.23 15.81 -11.90
C THR A 119 15.48 15.20 -13.28
N THR A 120 15.03 13.96 -13.50
CA THR A 120 15.33 13.22 -14.74
C THR A 120 14.33 13.48 -15.87
N HIS A 121 13.07 13.79 -15.55
CA HIS A 121 11.97 13.93 -16.53
C HIS A 121 11.15 15.22 -16.36
N GLY A 122 11.49 16.08 -15.39
CA GLY A 122 10.78 17.36 -15.17
C GLY A 122 9.34 17.20 -14.64
N VAL A 123 8.98 16.02 -14.13
CA VAL A 123 7.64 15.74 -13.59
C VAL A 123 7.43 16.47 -12.26
N ASP A 124 6.25 17.04 -12.02
CA ASP A 124 5.89 17.57 -10.70
C ASP A 124 5.51 16.43 -9.74
N VAL A 125 6.38 16.09 -8.79
CA VAL A 125 6.19 14.93 -7.90
C VAL A 125 6.06 15.35 -6.45
N HIS A 126 5.00 14.87 -5.79
CA HIS A 126 4.75 14.99 -4.36
C HIS A 126 4.50 13.62 -3.73
N VAL A 127 5.36 13.22 -2.80
CA VAL A 127 5.18 11.98 -2.02
C VAL A 127 5.08 12.33 -0.53
N ARG A 128 3.93 12.06 0.08
CA ARG A 128 3.64 12.36 1.49
C ARG A 128 3.32 11.08 2.26
N PHE A 129 3.82 10.99 3.48
CA PHE A 129 3.55 9.87 4.37
C PHE A 129 2.96 10.38 5.69
N ARG A 130 1.99 9.65 6.24
CA ARG A 130 1.46 9.90 7.58
C ARG A 130 1.37 8.61 8.38
N ALA A 131 1.52 8.75 9.69
CA ALA A 131 1.53 7.67 10.65
C ALA A 131 0.13 7.41 11.22
N LEU A 132 -0.36 6.18 11.15
CA LEU A 132 -1.61 5.74 11.77
C LEU A 132 -1.40 5.32 13.23
N PRO A 133 -2.33 5.65 14.14
CA PRO A 133 -2.25 5.25 15.54
C PRO A 133 -2.73 3.81 15.79
N PHE A 134 -2.86 2.98 14.75
CA PHE A 134 -3.30 1.59 14.85
C PHE A 134 -2.70 0.72 13.75
N THR A 135 -2.73 -0.61 13.94
CA THR A 135 -2.41 -1.59 12.90
C THR A 135 -3.59 -1.71 11.93
N PRO A 136 -3.45 -1.30 10.66
CA PRO A 136 -4.54 -1.37 9.70
C PRO A 136 -4.90 -2.84 9.41
N PRO A 137 -6.18 -3.23 9.55
CA PRO A 137 -6.62 -4.60 9.26
C PRO A 137 -6.79 -4.88 7.76
N VAL A 138 -6.55 -3.88 6.92
CA VAL A 138 -6.82 -3.89 5.47
C VAL A 138 -5.68 -3.22 4.71
N GLN A 139 -5.58 -3.54 3.42
CA GLN A 139 -4.90 -2.71 2.43
C GLN A 139 -5.94 -1.96 1.60
N LEU A 140 -5.68 -0.70 1.31
CA LEU A 140 -6.48 0.10 0.40
C LEU A 140 -5.55 0.88 -0.52
N TYR A 141 -5.81 0.84 -1.83
CA TYR A 141 -5.22 1.71 -2.82
C TYR A 141 -6.33 2.42 -3.58
N LEU A 142 -6.32 3.75 -3.60
CA LEU A 142 -7.22 4.58 -4.39
C LEU A 142 -6.42 5.15 -5.56
N LEU A 143 -6.90 4.94 -6.79
CA LEU A 143 -6.19 5.34 -8.00
C LEU A 143 -7.05 6.35 -8.78
N GLY A 144 -6.51 7.53 -9.05
CA GLY A 144 -7.13 8.58 -9.87
C GLY A 144 -8.52 9.05 -9.40
N GLY A 145 -8.89 8.74 -8.16
CA GLY A 145 -10.23 8.98 -7.63
C GLY A 145 -11.36 8.18 -8.31
N SER A 146 -11.06 7.26 -9.22
CA SER A 146 -12.04 6.45 -9.95
C SER A 146 -12.06 4.99 -9.51
N GLU A 147 -10.98 4.50 -8.93
CA GLU A 147 -10.82 3.10 -8.56
C GLU A 147 -10.39 2.93 -7.10
N ALA A 148 -10.93 1.92 -6.44
CA ALA A 148 -10.49 1.45 -5.13
C ALA A 148 -10.13 -0.04 -5.20
N LEU A 149 -8.92 -0.36 -4.77
CA LEU A 149 -8.41 -1.72 -4.63
C LEU A 149 -8.28 -2.03 -3.14
N PHE A 150 -9.00 -3.04 -2.67
CA PHE A 150 -9.13 -3.33 -1.23
C PHE A 150 -8.75 -4.78 -0.94
N ALA A 151 -8.01 -5.03 0.13
CA ALA A 151 -7.68 -6.39 0.59
C ALA A 151 -7.74 -6.48 2.12
N TYR A 152 -8.04 -7.67 2.63
CA TYR A 152 -7.97 -7.97 4.06
C TYR A 152 -6.60 -8.51 4.43
N TYR A 153 -6.06 -8.11 5.58
CA TYR A 153 -4.94 -8.80 6.20
C TYR A 153 -5.45 -10.02 6.97
N THR A 154 -5.53 -11.16 6.31
CA THR A 154 -5.87 -12.44 6.96
C THR A 154 -4.65 -12.99 7.70
N LEU A 155 -4.76 -13.11 9.03
CA LEU A 155 -3.68 -13.60 9.88
C LEU A 155 -3.50 -15.11 9.74
N ALA A 156 -2.25 -15.52 9.70
CA ALA A 156 -1.85 -16.92 9.76
C ALA A 156 -0.79 -17.10 10.86
N ARG A 157 -0.71 -18.32 11.40
CA ARG A 157 0.40 -18.74 12.24
C ARG A 157 1.55 -19.17 11.32
N LEU A 158 2.66 -18.43 11.35
CA LEU A 158 3.79 -18.61 10.46
C LEU A 158 5.07 -18.83 11.25
N GLU A 159 5.97 -19.66 10.72
CA GLU A 159 7.34 -19.76 11.20
C GLU A 159 8.20 -18.71 10.50
N ARG A 160 8.97 -17.95 11.27
CA ARG A 160 9.86 -16.90 10.78
C ARG A 160 11.24 -17.07 11.40
N GLU A 161 12.25 -17.13 10.55
CA GLU A 161 13.64 -16.91 10.95
C GLU A 161 13.87 -15.41 11.12
N VAL A 162 14.29 -14.99 12.32
CA VAL A 162 14.66 -13.61 12.63
C VAL A 162 16.04 -13.60 13.28
N GLY A 163 17.08 -13.30 12.48
CA GLY A 163 18.46 -13.53 12.92
C GLY A 163 18.70 -15.03 13.08
N ASP A 164 19.21 -15.45 14.24
CA ASP A 164 19.45 -16.86 14.58
C ASP A 164 18.26 -17.52 15.31
N GLU A 165 17.12 -16.81 15.45
CA GLU A 165 15.94 -17.31 16.17
C GLU A 165 14.84 -17.79 15.20
N HIS A 166 14.25 -18.95 15.49
CA HIS A 166 13.00 -19.39 14.88
C HIS A 166 11.82 -18.95 15.76
N LEU A 167 11.01 -18.02 15.26
CA LEU A 167 9.84 -17.49 15.95
C LEU A 167 8.57 -17.94 15.24
N VAL A 168 7.62 -18.45 16.03
CA VAL A 168 6.24 -18.65 15.55
C VAL A 168 5.43 -17.39 15.80
N VAL A 169 4.83 -16.84 14.75
CA VAL A 169 4.20 -15.52 14.76
C VAL A 169 2.78 -15.57 14.20
N TYR A 170 1.92 -14.67 14.66
CA TYR A 170 0.73 -14.25 13.95
C TYR A 170 1.10 -13.08 13.05
N ASP A 171 0.97 -13.27 11.74
CA ASP A 171 1.35 -12.28 10.72
C ASP A 171 0.44 -12.42 9.49
N ALA A 172 0.40 -11.39 8.65
CA ALA A 172 -0.34 -11.37 7.39
C ALA A 172 0.59 -11.13 6.21
N GLU A 173 0.52 -12.00 5.20
CA GLU A 173 1.31 -11.83 3.99
C GLU A 173 0.61 -10.88 3.00
N GLY A 174 0.91 -9.58 3.15
CA GLY A 174 0.25 -8.53 2.39
C GLY A 174 0.37 -8.62 0.87
N THR A 175 1.46 -9.19 0.35
CA THR A 175 1.70 -9.34 -1.10
C THR A 175 0.82 -10.42 -1.74
N ARG A 176 0.35 -11.38 -0.93
CA ARG A 176 -0.54 -12.48 -1.35
C ARG A 176 -2.00 -12.25 -0.99
N ALA A 177 -2.33 -11.20 -0.25
CA ALA A 177 -3.70 -10.85 0.09
C ALA A 177 -4.55 -10.68 -1.17
N MET A 178 -5.80 -11.15 -1.13
CA MET A 178 -6.73 -11.06 -2.25
C MET A 178 -7.25 -9.63 -2.39
N LEU A 179 -6.97 -9.02 -3.53
CA LEU A 179 -7.30 -7.64 -3.85
C LEU A 179 -8.59 -7.60 -4.67
N PHE A 180 -9.59 -6.92 -4.12
CA PHE A 180 -10.90 -6.67 -4.72
C PHE A 180 -10.87 -5.32 -5.41
N ALA A 181 -11.29 -5.28 -6.68
CA ALA A 181 -11.37 -4.04 -7.45
C ALA A 181 -12.79 -3.50 -7.47
N PHE A 182 -12.93 -2.21 -7.20
CA PHE A 182 -14.17 -1.44 -7.28
C PHE A 182 -13.92 -0.22 -8.14
N GLU A 183 -14.80 0.01 -9.11
CA GLU A 183 -14.66 1.10 -10.08
C GLU A 183 -15.91 1.99 -10.07
N ARG A 184 -15.71 3.31 -10.07
CA ARG A 184 -16.80 4.25 -10.28
C ARG A 184 -17.43 4.01 -11.65
N GLY A 185 -18.75 4.00 -11.70
CA GLY A 185 -19.50 3.77 -12.94
C GLY A 185 -19.75 2.29 -13.29
N ALA A 186 -19.07 1.33 -12.65
CA ALA A 186 -19.37 -0.09 -12.80
C ALA A 186 -20.74 -0.48 -12.19
N GLY A 187 -21.23 0.33 -11.25
CA GLY A 187 -22.55 0.19 -10.65
C GLY A 187 -22.68 1.03 -9.37
N PRO A 188 -23.89 1.14 -8.79
CA PRO A 188 -24.13 1.96 -7.61
C PRO A 188 -23.34 1.48 -6.39
N ARG A 189 -23.17 0.15 -6.22
CA ARG A 189 -22.40 -0.45 -5.13
C ARG A 189 -20.92 -0.06 -5.20
N ASP A 190 -20.29 -0.27 -6.35
CA ASP A 190 -18.85 -0.02 -6.52
C ASP A 190 -18.54 1.47 -6.46
N THR A 191 -19.38 2.30 -7.08
CA THR A 191 -19.27 3.76 -6.96
C THR A 191 -19.36 4.19 -5.49
N ALA A 192 -20.32 3.67 -4.73
CA ALA A 192 -20.43 3.96 -3.31
C ALA A 192 -19.21 3.46 -2.52
N PHE A 193 -18.66 2.29 -2.86
CA PHE A 193 -17.46 1.77 -2.21
C PHE A 193 -16.24 2.68 -2.42
N VAL A 194 -16.00 3.13 -3.67
CA VAL A 194 -14.93 4.09 -3.98
C VAL A 194 -15.12 5.39 -3.21
N ASP A 195 -16.33 5.94 -3.22
CA ASP A 195 -16.65 7.20 -2.54
C ASP A 195 -16.45 7.13 -1.03
N GLN A 196 -16.92 6.05 -0.39
CA GLN A 196 -16.77 5.85 1.05
C GLN A 196 -15.33 5.53 1.43
N SER A 197 -14.60 4.79 0.61
CA SER A 197 -13.17 4.51 0.83
C SER A 197 -12.33 5.78 0.76
N ARG A 198 -12.63 6.67 -0.20
CA ARG A 198 -11.99 8.00 -0.27
C ARG A 198 -12.32 8.85 0.96
N LYS A 199 -13.60 8.91 1.37
CA LYS A 199 -14.00 9.64 2.60
C LYS A 199 -13.28 9.11 3.83
N TRP A 200 -13.17 7.80 3.96
CA TRP A 200 -12.45 7.15 5.06
C TRP A 200 -10.96 7.47 5.05
N PHE A 201 -10.30 7.39 3.89
CA PHE A 201 -8.89 7.77 3.74
C PHE A 201 -8.67 9.23 4.15
N GLU A 202 -9.49 10.16 3.65
CA GLU A 202 -9.38 11.59 4.00
C GLU A 202 -9.64 11.84 5.48
N ALA A 203 -10.58 11.13 6.11
CA ALA A 203 -10.83 11.25 7.54
C ALA A 203 -9.58 10.82 8.33
N LEU A 204 -8.98 9.67 8.01
CA LEU A 204 -7.74 9.22 8.65
C LEU A 204 -6.58 10.18 8.40
N TRP A 205 -6.42 10.63 7.16
CA TRP A 205 -5.41 11.58 6.76
C TRP A 205 -5.58 12.91 7.50
N GLY A 206 -6.77 13.49 7.54
CA GLY A 206 -7.02 14.82 8.09
C GLY A 206 -7.12 14.91 9.62
N THR A 207 -7.31 13.79 10.32
CA THR A 207 -7.62 13.81 11.77
C THR A 207 -6.56 13.12 12.62
N ILE A 208 -6.60 11.79 12.70
CA ILE A 208 -5.89 11.00 13.71
C ILE A 208 -4.49 10.57 13.30
N SER A 209 -4.13 10.73 12.02
CA SER A 209 -2.77 10.42 11.59
C SER A 209 -1.80 11.57 11.93
N SER A 210 -0.52 11.27 12.13
CA SER A 210 0.52 12.25 12.41
C SER A 210 1.62 12.24 11.33
N GLU A 211 2.64 13.06 11.48
CA GLU A 211 3.84 12.97 10.62
C GLU A 211 4.49 11.59 10.75
N LEU A 212 4.91 11.01 9.62
CA LEU A 212 5.63 9.73 9.62
C LEU A 212 7.14 9.95 9.67
N VAL A 213 7.77 9.49 10.75
CA VAL A 213 9.21 9.47 10.90
C VAL A 213 9.82 8.24 10.20
N LEU A 214 10.57 8.49 9.12
CA LEU A 214 11.33 7.49 8.37
C LEU A 214 12.82 7.63 8.71
N THR A 215 13.23 7.13 9.88
CA THR A 215 14.66 6.97 10.19
C THR A 215 15.09 5.53 9.93
N PRO A 216 16.37 5.29 9.62
CA PRO A 216 16.96 3.97 9.79
C PRO A 216 16.70 3.40 11.19
#